data_AF-I3SWK8-F1
#
_entry.id   AF-I3SWK8-F1
#
_cell.length_a   1.000
_cell.length_b   1.000
_cell.length_c   1.000
_cell.angle_alpha   90.00
_cell.angle_beta   90.00
_cell.angle_gamma   90.00
#
_symmetry.space_group_name_H-M   'P 1'
#
loop_
_entity.id
_entity.type
_entity.pdbx_description
1 polymer ?
#
loop_
_entity_poly.entity_id
_entity_poly.type
_entity_poly.pdbx_seq_one_letter_code
_entity_poly.pdbx_strand_id
1 'polypeptide(L)'
;MFWENGKLSTGGKIAIGVSCLLVFCVILLLVYIYIRRRNNDYDFALPHELTSLAAKRNRYQRQKSLMVLEMESQHAKGLPSHFTTQ
;
A
#
# COMPACT_ATOMS: atom_id res chain seq x y z
N MET A 1 14.08 48.90 16.09
CA MET A 1 14.56 49.37 17.40
C MET A 1 13.96 48.44 18.47
N PHE A 2 14.53 47.25 18.68
CA PHE A 2 13.97 46.23 19.58
C PHE A 2 14.36 46.42 21.05
N TRP A 3 15.32 47.32 21.26
CA TRP A 3 15.95 47.62 22.52
C TRP A 3 15.73 49.10 22.81
N GLU A 4 14.98 49.38 23.87
CA GLU A 4 14.64 50.75 24.26
C GLU A 4 14.86 50.87 25.77
N ASN A 5 15.64 51.88 26.19
CA ASN A 5 15.94 52.15 27.60
C ASN A 5 16.54 50.96 28.38
N GLY A 6 17.40 50.17 27.73
CA GLY A 6 18.09 49.03 28.36
C GLY A 6 17.19 47.80 28.59
N LYS A 7 15.96 47.81 28.10
CA LYS A 7 15.00 46.70 28.20
C LYS A 7 14.49 46.29 26.83
N LEU A 8 14.15 45.01 26.71
CA LEU A 8 13.52 44.47 25.52
C LEU A 8 12.10 45.02 25.40
N SER A 9 11.80 45.66 24.27
CA SER A 9 10.49 46.21 23.96
C SER A 9 9.39 45.14 24.07
N THR A 10 8.18 45.51 24.49
CA THR A 10 7.03 44.61 24.59
C THR A 10 6.75 43.90 23.27
N GLY A 11 6.90 44.61 22.14
CA GLY A 11 6.80 44.02 20.80
C GLY A 11 7.88 42.97 20.53
N GLY A 12 9.10 43.18 21.02
CA GLY A 12 10.20 42.21 20.92
C GLY A 12 9.92 40.92 21.70
N LYS A 13 9.35 41.03 22.91
CA LYS A 13 8.96 39.85 23.71
C LYS A 13 7.91 39.00 23.01
N ILE A 14 6.91 39.64 22.42
CA ILE A 14 5.85 38.97 21.66
C ILE A 14 6.44 38.33 20.41
N ALA A 15 7.29 39.04 19.67
CA ALA A 15 7.94 38.50 18.48
C ALA A 15 8.76 37.24 18.78
N ILE A 16 9.49 37.21 19.90
CA ILE A 16 10.24 36.02 20.32
C ILE A 16 9.27 34.87 20.64
N GLY A 17 8.22 35.13 21.42
CA GLY A 17 7.22 34.11 21.75
C GLY A 17 6.55 33.51 20.50
N VAL A 18 6.14 34.38 19.56
CA VAL A 18 5.53 33.97 18.28
C VAL A 18 6.53 33.20 17.43
N SER A 19 7.78 33.64 17.33
CA SER A 19 8.81 32.92 16.57
C SER A 19 9.08 31.52 17.13
N CYS A 20 9.10 31.39 18.46
CA CYS A 20 9.28 30.11 19.14
C CYS A 20 8.10 29.17 18.86
N LEU A 21 6.87 29.69 18.96
CA LEU A 21 5.65 28.93 18.64
C LEU A 21 5.65 28.46 17.18
N LEU A 22 6.03 29.32 16.24
CA LEU A 22 6.10 28.97 14.82
C LEU A 22 7.10 27.83 14.58
N VAL A 23 8.30 27.91 15.15
CA VAL A 23 9.30 26.82 15.05
C VAL A 23 8.76 25.51 15.63
N PHE A 24 8.11 25.57 16.80
CA PHE A 24 7.49 24.40 17.41
C PHE A 24 6.39 23.78 16.53
N CYS A 25 5.51 24.60 15.94
CA CYS A 25 4.50 24.14 14.99
C CYS A 25 5.11 23.46 13.75
N VAL A 26 6.18 24.03 13.19
CA VAL A 26 6.90 23.42 12.05
C VAL A 26 7.47 22.06 12.43
N ILE A 27 8.11 21.93 13.61
CA ILE A 27 8.65 20.66 14.09
C ILE A 27 7.54 19.62 14.22
N LEU A 28 6.41 19.98 14.83
CA LEU A 28 5.26 19.07 14.95
C LEU A 28 4.72 18.63 13.58
N LEU A 29 4.64 19.54 12.61
CA LEU A 29 4.24 19.20 11.25
C LEU A 29 5.24 18.25 10.59
N LEU A 30 6.54 18.47 10.74
CA LEU A 30 7.56 17.56 10.21
C LEU A 30 7.47 16.17 10.84
N VAL A 31 7.28 16.08 12.16
CA VAL A 31 7.08 14.80 12.86
C VAL A 31 5.80 14.13 12.40
N TYR A 32 4.70 14.87 12.26
CA TYR A 32 3.43 14.36 11.76
C TYR A 32 3.58 13.82 10.33
N ILE A 33 4.20 14.57 9.43
CA ILE A 33 4.49 14.13 8.06
C ILE A 33 5.39 12.92 8.09
N TYR A 34 6.43 12.87 8.92
CA TYR A 34 7.32 11.72 9.02
C TYR A 34 6.58 10.46 9.46
N ILE A 35 5.73 10.53 10.48
CA ILE A 35 4.92 9.38 10.94
C ILE A 35 3.90 8.98 9.86
N ARG A 36 3.21 9.97 9.27
CA ARG A 36 2.21 9.71 8.21
C ARG A 36 2.85 9.13 6.96
N ARG A 37 4.02 9.64 6.58
CA ARG A 37 4.82 9.16 5.46
C ARG A 37 5.43 7.79 5.75
N ARG A 38 5.90 7.53 6.98
CA ARG A 38 6.34 6.20 7.41
C ARG A 38 5.24 5.16 7.22
N ASN A 39 3.99 5.50 7.51
CA ASN A 39 2.87 4.58 7.25
C ASN A 39 2.65 4.32 5.74
N ASN A 40 2.98 5.26 4.86
CA ASN A 40 2.92 5.06 3.40
C ASN A 40 4.16 4.32 2.86
N ASP A 41 5.33 4.53 3.46
CA ASP A 41 6.57 3.84 3.10
C ASP A 41 6.62 2.39 3.67
N TYR A 42 5.62 2.02 4.50
CA TYR A 42 5.38 0.66 4.98
C TYR A 42 4.45 -0.17 4.08
N ASP A 43 4.20 0.26 2.85
CA ASP A 43 3.36 -0.48 1.89
C ASP A 43 4.18 -1.43 0.97
N PHE A 44 5.49 -1.55 1.22
CA PHE A 44 6.41 -2.36 0.40
C PHE A 44 6.66 -3.79 0.91
N ALA A 45 6.05 -4.20 2.02
CA ALA A 45 6.18 -5.58 2.52
C ALA A 45 5.23 -6.58 1.84
N LEU A 46 4.34 -6.14 0.94
CA LEU A 46 3.29 -6.99 0.39
C LEU A 46 3.23 -7.25 -1.13
N PRO A 47 4.18 -6.86 -2.01
CA PRO A 47 4.12 -7.31 -3.40
C PRO A 47 4.48 -8.79 -3.53
N HIS A 48 5.45 -9.30 -2.76
CA HIS A 48 5.88 -10.71 -2.83
C HIS A 48 4.81 -11.68 -2.28
N GLU A 49 4.17 -11.32 -1.17
CA GLU A 49 3.14 -12.17 -0.55
C GLU A 49 1.82 -12.15 -1.35
N LEU A 50 1.42 -11.02 -1.93
CA LEU A 50 0.23 -10.96 -2.77
C LEU A 50 0.44 -11.69 -4.11
N THR A 51 1.62 -11.54 -4.73
CA THR A 51 1.94 -12.25 -5.97
C THR A 51 2.05 -13.76 -5.73
N SER A 52 2.63 -14.19 -4.61
CA SER A 52 2.70 -15.61 -4.25
C SER A 52 1.32 -16.20 -3.97
N LEU A 53 0.45 -15.49 -3.25
CA LEU A 53 -0.92 -15.89 -2.98
C LEU A 53 -1.77 -15.95 -4.28
N ALA A 54 -1.65 -14.94 -5.14
CA ALA A 54 -2.34 -14.90 -6.42
C ALA A 54 -1.86 -16.02 -7.36
N ALA A 55 -0.55 -16.27 -7.43
CA ALA A 55 0.02 -17.38 -8.20
C ALA A 55 -0.41 -18.75 -7.66
N LYS A 56 -0.48 -18.92 -6.34
CA LYS A 56 -0.98 -20.16 -5.70
C LYS A 56 -2.47 -20.37 -6.01
N ARG A 57 -3.31 -19.33 -5.90
CA ARG A 57 -4.73 -19.39 -6.25
C ARG A 57 -4.93 -19.71 -7.74
N ASN A 58 -4.13 -19.10 -8.64
CA ASN A 58 -4.17 -19.37 -10.08
C ASN A 58 -3.81 -20.83 -10.40
N ARG A 59 -2.73 -21.36 -9.81
CA ARG A 59 -2.33 -22.77 -9.98
C ARG A 59 -3.39 -23.75 -9.49
N TYR A 60 -3.99 -23.51 -8.32
CA TYR A 60 -5.05 -24.37 -7.80
C TYR A 60 -6.30 -24.37 -8.70
N GLN A 61 -6.75 -23.18 -9.13
CA GLN A 61 -7.90 -23.06 -10.05
C GLN A 61 -7.62 -23.73 -11.40
N ARG A 62 -6.39 -23.61 -11.91
CA ARG A 62 -5.95 -24.27 -13.16
C ARG A 62 -5.90 -25.79 -13.03
N GLN A 63 -5.40 -26.32 -11.91
CA GLN A 63 -5.42 -27.76 -11.66
C GLN A 63 -6.85 -28.29 -11.56
N LYS A 64 -7.74 -27.55 -10.89
CA LYS A 64 -9.15 -27.89 -10.80
C LYS A 64 -9.84 -27.90 -12.17
N SER A 65 -9.61 -26.88 -13.00
CA SER A 65 -10.23 -26.83 -14.33
C SER A 65 -9.70 -27.92 -15.27
N LEU A 66 -8.41 -28.27 -15.18
CA LEU A 66 -7.84 -29.38 -15.94
C LEU A 66 -8.44 -30.72 -15.56
N MET A 67 -8.57 -31.01 -14.27
CA MET A 67 -9.20 -32.24 -13.78
C MET A 67 -10.65 -32.35 -14.25
N VAL A 68 -11.41 -31.26 -14.19
CA VAL A 68 -12.79 -31.24 -14.70
C VAL A 68 -12.81 -31.51 -16.20
N LEU A 69 -11.94 -30.86 -16.97
CA LEU A 69 -11.84 -31.06 -18.42
C LEU A 69 -11.49 -32.52 -18.78
N GLU A 70 -10.63 -33.18 -17.99
CA GLU A 70 -10.29 -34.59 -18.19
C GLU A 70 -11.51 -35.50 -17.99
N MET A 71 -12.31 -35.26 -16.95
CA MET A 71 -13.56 -36.00 -16.70
C MET A 71 -14.60 -35.79 -17.81
N GLU A 72 -14.80 -34.54 -18.24
CA GLU A 72 -15.68 -34.20 -19.36
C GLU A 72 -15.18 -34.83 -20.68
N SER A 73 -13.86 -34.86 -20.89
CA SER A 73 -13.27 -35.47 -22.09
C SER A 73 -13.44 -36.99 -22.11
N GLN A 74 -13.41 -37.65 -20.94
CA GLN A 74 -13.70 -39.08 -20.82
C GLN A 74 -15.19 -39.36 -21.07
N HIS A 75 -16.07 -38.49 -20.58
CA HIS A 75 -17.51 -38.57 -20.85
C HIS A 75 -17.80 -38.38 -22.35
N ALA A 76 -17.12 -37.46 -23.03
CA ALA A 76 -17.25 -37.25 -24.47
C ALA A 76 -16.68 -38.41 -25.32
N LYS A 77 -15.60 -39.05 -24.85
CA LYS A 77 -14.99 -40.24 -25.51
C LYS A 77 -15.79 -41.53 -25.29
N GLY A 78 -16.77 -41.53 -24.40
CA GLY A 78 -17.68 -42.66 -24.16
C GLY A 78 -18.78 -42.83 -25.21
N LEU A 79 -18.97 -41.86 -26.12
CA LEU A 79 -19.79 -42.08 -27.31
C LEU A 79 -18.93 -42.74 -28.39
N PRO A 80 -19.29 -43.94 -28.88
CA PRO A 80 -18.67 -44.46 -30.09
C PRO A 80 -18.94 -43.46 -31.23
N SER A 81 -17.88 -42.91 -31.81
CA SER A 81 -17.98 -42.17 -33.06
C SER A 81 -18.46 -43.15 -34.13
N HIS A 82 -19.77 -43.14 -34.39
CA HIS A 82 -20.39 -43.95 -35.44
C HIS A 82 -20.17 -43.29 -36.82
N PHE A 83 -18.91 -42.94 -37.12
CA PHE A 83 -18.48 -42.46 -38.43
C PHE A 83 -17.11 -43.04 -38.77
N THR A 84 -17.07 -44.36 -38.91
CA THR A 84 -16.24 -45.00 -39.94
C THR A 84 -17.17 -45.95 -40.69
N THR A 85 -17.83 -45.43 -41.71
CA THR A 85 -18.51 -46.24 -42.72
C THR A 85 -17.63 -46.20 -43.97
N GLN A 86 -17.19 -47.40 -44.37
CA GLN A 86 -16.44 -47.79 -45.58
C GLN A 86 -14.94 -47.51 -45.60
#